data_AF-X1VFP8-F1
#
_entry.id   AF-X1VFP8-F1
#
_cell.length_a   1.000
_cell.length_b   1.000
_cell.length_c   1.000
_cell.angle_alpha   90.00
_cell.angle_beta   90.00
_cell.angle_gamma   90.00
#
_symmetry.space_group_name_H-M   'P 1'
#
loop_
_entity.id
_entity.type
_entity.pdbx_description
1 polymer ?
#
loop_
_entity_poly.entity_id
_entity_poly.type
_entity_poly.pdbx_seq_one_letter_code
_entity_poly.pdbx_strand_id
1 'polypeptide(L)' 'GMTTLIVAQNREALEIAERAYLIRAGQVVLEDTVEGLLDNDQVIQLYFGG' A
#
# COMPACT_ATOMS: atom_id res chain seq x y z
N GLY A 1 20.39 -7.72 -6.87
CA GLY A 1 18.93 -7.80 -7.10
C GLY A 1 18.51 -6.62 -7.95
N MET A 2 17.34 -6.73 -8.60
CA MET A 2 16.70 -5.64 -9.32
C MET A 2 15.78 -4.88 -8.35
N THR A 3 15.85 -3.55 -8.34
CA THR A 3 14.86 -2.73 -7.61
C THR A 3 13.67 -2.50 -8.51
N THR A 4 12.46 -2.74 -8.00
CA THR A 4 11.20 -2.62 -8.75
C THR A 4 10.27 -1.64 -8.06
N LEU A 5 9.63 -0.78 -8.84
CA LEU A 5 8.50 0.04 -8.41
C LEU A 5 7.24 -0.41 -9.16
N ILE A 6 6.20 -0.78 -8.42
CA ILE A 6 4.91 -1.22 -8.97
C ILE A 6 3.86 -0.15 -8.64
N VAL A 7 3.09 0.24 -9.65
CA VAL A 7 1.92 1.12 -9.48
C VAL A 7 0.68 0.30 -9.78
N ALA A 8 -0.19 0.16 -8.80
CA ALA A 8 -1.42 -0.64 -8.89
C ALA A 8 -2.59 0.11 -8.25
N GLN A 9 -3.81 -0.26 -8.65
CA GLN A 9 -5.05 0.28 -8.07
C GLN A 9 -5.72 -0.69 -7.09
N ASN A 10 -5.16 -1.88 -6.90
CA ASN A 10 -5.72 -2.94 -6.09
C ASN A 10 -4.71 -3.44 -5.06
N ARG A 11 -5.21 -4.14 -4.04
CA ARG A 11 -4.42 -4.55 -2.86
C ARG A 11 -3.49 -5.74 -3.12
N GLU A 12 -3.72 -6.49 -4.19
CA GLU A 12 -2.91 -7.66 -4.58
C GLU A 12 -1.44 -7.28 -4.80
N ALA A 13 -1.14 -6.03 -5.14
CA ALA A 13 0.24 -5.55 -5.23
C ALA A 13 0.99 -5.56 -3.88
N LEU A 14 0.26 -5.53 -2.75
CA LEU A 14 0.86 -5.62 -1.42
C LEU A 14 1.43 -7.03 -1.17
N GLU A 15 0.89 -8.08 -1.80
CA GLU A 15 1.33 -9.47 -1.59
C GLU A 15 2.78 -9.72 -2.05
N ILE A 16 3.31 -8.85 -2.92
CA ILE A 16 4.64 -8.98 -3.52
C ILE A 16 5.56 -7.79 -3.19
N ALA A 17 5.09 -6.85 -2.37
CA ALA A 17 5.82 -5.64 -2.03
C ALA A 17 6.40 -5.72 -0.61
N GLU A 18 7.51 -5.02 -0.37
CA GLU A 18 8.11 -4.88 0.96
C GLU A 18 7.66 -3.58 1.65
N ARG A 19 7.39 -2.55 0.85
CA ARG A 19 6.87 -1.24 1.29
C ARG A 19 5.79 -0.76 0.36
N ALA A 20 4.84 0.01 0.88
CA ALA A 20 3.76 0.57 0.09
C ALA A 20 3.54 2.05 0.40
N TYR A 21 3.12 2.77 -0.64
CA TYR A 21 2.77 4.17 -0.60
C TYR A 21 1.38 4.32 -1.20
N LEU A 22 0.45 4.94 -0.46
CA LEU A 22 -0.85 5.28 -1.00
C LEU A 22 -0.85 6.73 -1.44
N ILE A 23 -1.18 6.96 -2.71
CA ILE A 23 -1.25 8.31 -3.29
C ILE A 23 -2.70 8.63 -3.61
N ARG A 24 -3.19 9.75 -3.08
CA ARG A 24 -4.53 10.28 -3.36
C ARG A 24 -4.43 11.76 -3.69
N ALA A 25 -5.03 12.17 -4.81
CA ALA A 25 -5.02 13.57 -5.27
C ALA A 25 -3.61 14.19 -5.33
N GLY A 26 -2.60 13.40 -5.73
CA GLY A 26 -1.21 13.86 -5.84
C GLY A 26 -0.44 13.94 -4.52
N GLN A 27 -1.00 13.45 -3.42
CA GLN A 27 -0.34 13.44 -2.10
C GLN A 27 -0.17 12.01 -1.59
N VAL A 28 0.98 11.73 -0.96
CA VAL A 28 1.19 10.50 -0.18
C VAL A 28 0.38 10.64 1.10
N VAL A 29 -0.65 9.83 1.25
CA VAL A 29 -1.52 9.83 2.43
C VAL A 29 -1.17 8.71 3.40
N LEU A 30 -0.37 7.74 2.94
CA LEU A 30 0.10 6.64 3.74
C LEU A 30 1.41 6.08 3.18
N GLU A 31 2.32 5.75 4.07
CA GLU A 31 3.60 5.11 3.80
C GLU A 31 3.95 4.19 4.97
N ASP A 32 4.18 2.90 4.70
CA ASP A 32 4.71 1.94 5.69
C ASP A 32 5.27 0.67 5.02
N THR A 33 5.78 -0.28 5.81
CA THR A 33 5.99 -1.66 5.35
C THR A 33 4.66 -2.36 5.13
N VAL A 34 4.63 -3.38 4.27
CA VAL A 34 3.38 -4.12 4.04
C VAL A 34 2.89 -4.79 5.33
N GLU A 35 3.79 -5.30 6.17
CA GLU A 35 3.42 -5.89 7.45
C GLU A 35 2.72 -4.87 8.37
N GLY A 36 3.29 -3.65 8.50
CA GLY A 36 2.69 -2.60 9.33
C GLY A 36 1.30 -2.16 8.85
N LEU A 37 1.06 -2.21 7.54
CA LEU A 37 -0.25 -1.91 6.96
C LEU A 37 -1.28 -3.01 7.22
N LEU A 38 -0.86 -4.27 7.11
CA LEU A 38 -1.72 -5.43 7.37
C LEU A 38 -2.09 -5.57 8.85
N ASP A 39 -1.18 -5.19 9.76
CA ASP A 39 -1.46 -5.17 11.19
C ASP A 39 -2.50 -4.09 11.58
N ASN A 40 -2.77 -3.13 10.68
CA ASN A 40 -3.74 -2.07 10.88
C ASN A 40 -4.94 -2.23 9.94
N ASP A 41 -5.76 -3.25 10.19
CA ASP A 41 -6.98 -3.56 9.42
C ASP A 41 -7.89 -2.33 9.18
N GLN A 42 -7.94 -1.38 10.13
CA GLN A 42 -8.72 -0.15 9.99
C GLN A 42 -8.20 0.75 8.85
N VAL A 43 -6.88 0.85 8.71
CA VAL A 43 -6.23 1.62 7.65
C VAL A 43 -6.55 0.98 6.30
N ILE A 44 -6.40 -0.34 6.17
CA ILE A 44 -6.73 -1.02 4.91
C ILE A 44 -8.20 -0.85 4.56
N GLN A 45 -9.11 -1.01 5.52
CA GLN A 45 -10.54 -0.79 5.31
C GLN A 45 -10.85 0.63 4.82
N LEU A 46 -10.25 1.66 5.42
CA LEU A 46 -10.47 3.06 5.04
C LEU A 46 -10.00 3.39 3.62
N TYR A 47 -8.97 2.70 3.11
CA TYR A 47 -8.35 2.99 1.82
C TYR A 47 -8.70 2.00 0.71
N PHE A 48 -9.07 0.76 1.05
CA PHE A 48 -9.33 -0.34 0.11
C PHE A 48 -10.71 -1.01 0.31
N GLY A 49 -11.50 -0.65 1.32
CA GLY A 49 -12.77 -1.28 1.68
C GLY A 49 -14.02 -0.67 1.04
N GLY A 50 -13.89 -0.03 -0.12
CA GLY A 50 -15.00 0.53 -0.90
C GLY A 50 -15.36 -0.34 -2.10
#